data_AF-B8MLW4-F1
#
_entry.id   AF-B8MLW4-F1
#
_cell.length_a   1.000
_cell.length_b   1.000
_cell.length_c   1.000
_cell.angle_alpha   90.00
_cell.angle_beta   90.00
_cell.angle_gamma   90.00
#
_symmetry.space_group_name_H-M   'P 1'
#
loop_
_entity.id
_entity.type
_entity.pdbx_description
1 polymer ?
#
loop_
_entity_poly.entity_id
_entity_poly.type
_entity_poly.pdbx_seq_one_letter_code
_entity_poly.pdbx_strand_id
1 'polypeptide(L)'
;MAYKAENVQNGFKATGLVPYNPDHVYEKLTVQLRTPTPPPSRSSNSQSSCQQTPQNPRQFNRQTATIKKRINDRTIGPFEVVDQAINRLSKAYEMSRNELLIIQKEVHDLRAANEKEKKKRKRSRAQISHEGSLTAQEAQELIGSRNEASQPIPTAPVESEPQTSQPRLRAPPKCSGARFPEKVIGWVS
;
A
#
# COMPACT_ATOMS: atom_id res chain seq x y z
N MET A 1 84.20 -21.99 32.43
CA MET A 1 83.29 -20.82 32.57
C MET A 1 82.28 -20.86 31.45
N ALA A 2 80.99 -21.05 31.76
CA ALA A 2 79.99 -21.54 30.80
C ALA A 2 79.02 -20.47 30.25
N TYR A 3 79.19 -19.19 30.58
CA TYR A 3 78.29 -18.14 30.11
C TYR A 3 79.08 -16.92 29.60
N LYS A 4 79.40 -16.92 28.30
CA LYS A 4 79.84 -15.72 27.58
C LYS A 4 78.64 -15.07 26.91
N ALA A 5 78.51 -13.74 27.05
CA ALA A 5 77.40 -12.98 26.46
C ALA A 5 77.30 -13.19 24.93
N GLU A 6 78.43 -13.34 24.24
CA GLU A 6 78.50 -13.63 22.80
C GLU A 6 77.81 -14.95 22.43
N ASN A 7 78.00 -16.01 23.22
CA ASN A 7 77.38 -17.31 22.97
C ASN A 7 75.86 -17.26 23.16
N VAL A 8 75.40 -16.49 24.15
CA VAL A 8 73.98 -16.25 24.41
C VAL A 8 73.36 -15.46 23.25
N GLN A 9 74.00 -14.38 22.81
CA GLN A 9 73.53 -13.56 21.68
C GLN A 9 73.50 -14.35 20.36
N ASN A 10 74.50 -15.20 20.11
CA ASN A 10 74.53 -16.05 18.91
C ASN A 10 73.43 -17.12 18.91
N GLY A 11 73.07 -17.67 20.09
CA GLY A 11 71.93 -18.58 20.22
C GLY A 11 70.59 -17.91 19.88
N PHE A 12 70.36 -16.68 20.35
CA PHE A 12 69.18 -15.90 19.98
C PHE A 12 69.14 -15.53 18.49
N LYS A 13 70.31 -15.23 17.87
CA LYS A 13 70.41 -15.00 16.42
C LYS A 13 70.05 -16.25 15.61
N ALA A 14 70.58 -17.42 15.99
CA ALA A 14 70.34 -18.69 15.29
C ALA A 14 68.88 -19.14 15.35
N THR A 15 68.18 -18.84 16.45
CA THR A 15 66.77 -19.21 16.64
C THR A 15 65.78 -18.20 16.05
N GLY A 16 66.24 -17.02 15.63
CA GLY A 16 65.37 -15.94 15.15
C GLY A 16 64.42 -15.39 16.21
N LEU A 17 64.64 -15.70 17.49
CA LEU A 17 63.70 -15.44 18.59
C LEU A 17 63.85 -14.06 19.24
N VAL A 18 64.75 -13.21 18.78
CA VAL A 18 64.87 -11.82 19.26
C VAL A 18 65.27 -10.91 18.10
N PRO A 19 64.58 -9.78 17.87
CA PRO A 19 65.07 -8.79 16.95
C PRO A 19 66.30 -8.11 17.55
N TYR A 20 67.48 -8.64 17.22
CA TYR A 20 68.78 -8.06 17.60
C TYR A 20 69.04 -6.73 16.89
N ASN A 21 68.28 -6.43 15.83
CA ASN A 21 68.33 -5.16 15.13
C ASN A 21 66.90 -4.59 15.02
N PRO A 22 66.55 -3.55 15.80
CA PRO A 22 65.23 -2.93 15.73
C PRO A 22 64.97 -2.32 14.35
N ASP A 23 66.00 -1.80 13.69
CA ASP A 23 65.87 -1.15 12.38
C ASP A 23 65.37 -2.12 11.30
N HIS A 24 65.81 -3.38 11.35
CA HIS A 24 65.38 -4.42 10.43
C HIS A 24 63.92 -4.87 10.67
N VAL A 25 63.40 -4.69 11.89
CA VAL A 25 61.97 -4.87 12.20
C VAL A 25 61.17 -3.68 11.69
N TYR A 26 61.68 -2.46 11.89
CA TYR A 26 61.05 -1.25 11.38
C TYR A 26 60.98 -1.23 9.86
N GLU A 27 62.00 -1.68 9.13
CA GLU A 27 61.97 -1.80 7.66
C GLU A 27 60.90 -2.79 7.18
N LYS A 28 60.72 -3.94 7.85
CA LYS A 28 59.68 -4.91 7.50
C LYS A 28 58.27 -4.45 7.86
N LEU A 29 58.11 -3.68 8.93
CA LEU A 29 56.82 -3.11 9.35
C LEU A 29 56.45 -1.87 8.52
N THR A 30 57.44 -1.17 7.98
CA THR A 30 57.26 -0.04 7.05
C THR A 30 56.99 -0.59 5.65
N VAL A 31 55.95 -1.42 5.53
CA VAL A 31 55.27 -1.56 4.24
C VAL A 31 54.67 -0.19 3.98
N GLN A 32 55.24 0.54 3.01
CA GLN A 32 54.58 1.74 2.51
C GLN A 32 53.19 1.31 2.06
N LEU A 33 52.17 1.62 2.87
CA LEU A 33 50.77 1.56 2.49
C LEU A 33 50.57 2.68 1.47
N ARG A 34 51.14 2.49 0.27
CA ARG A 34 50.78 3.28 -0.89
C ARG A 34 49.34 2.89 -1.16
N THR A 35 48.44 3.61 -0.52
CA THR A 35 47.02 3.57 -0.84
C THR A 35 46.98 4.11 -2.27
N PRO A 36 46.74 3.28 -3.31
CA PRO A 36 46.51 3.84 -4.62
C PRO A 36 45.36 4.84 -4.45
N THR A 37 45.55 6.05 -4.95
CA THR A 37 44.51 7.08 -4.95
C THR A 37 43.20 6.41 -5.38
N PRO A 38 42.14 6.45 -4.54
CA PRO A 38 40.90 5.78 -4.89
C PRO A 38 40.45 6.32 -6.25
N PRO A 39 40.02 5.45 -7.18
CA PRO A 39 39.55 5.90 -8.49
C PRO A 39 38.48 6.99 -8.28
N PRO A 40 38.43 7.99 -9.17
CA PRO A 40 37.45 9.06 -9.07
C PRO A 40 36.09 8.43 -8.79
N SER A 41 35.46 8.85 -7.70
CA SER A 41 34.16 8.33 -7.30
C SER A 41 33.20 8.61 -8.43
N ARG A 42 32.96 7.60 -9.29
CA ARG A 42 31.73 7.57 -10.05
C ARG A 42 30.66 7.73 -8.99
N SER A 43 29.80 8.74 -9.13
CA SER A 43 28.56 8.84 -8.37
C SER A 43 27.78 7.56 -8.65
N SER A 44 28.16 6.52 -7.94
CA SER A 44 27.49 5.27 -7.96
C SER A 44 26.26 5.65 -7.18
N ASN A 45 25.17 5.92 -7.88
CA ASN A 45 23.83 5.90 -7.31
C ASN A 45 23.54 4.54 -6.63
N SER A 46 24.49 3.61 -6.63
CA SER A 46 24.72 2.59 -5.62
C SER A 46 25.16 3.15 -4.24
N GLN A 47 24.66 4.31 -3.79
CA GLN A 47 24.37 4.42 -2.36
C GLN A 47 23.48 3.22 -2.04
N SER A 48 23.94 2.39 -1.11
CA SER A 48 23.54 0.99 -1.03
C SER A 48 22.02 0.84 -1.13
N SER A 49 21.53 0.15 -2.16
CA SER A 49 20.10 -0.06 -2.37
C SER A 49 19.40 -0.67 -1.13
N CYS A 50 20.15 -1.23 -0.17
CA CYS A 50 19.65 -1.74 1.10
C CYS A 50 19.39 -0.69 2.19
N GLN A 51 19.75 0.58 2.01
CA GLN A 51 19.47 1.66 2.98
C GLN A 51 18.23 2.50 2.63
N GLN A 52 17.68 2.34 1.42
CA GLN A 52 16.51 3.09 0.97
C GLN A 52 15.23 2.32 1.27
N THR A 53 14.23 2.99 1.86
CA THR A 53 12.90 2.41 2.12
C THR A 53 12.30 1.84 0.82
N PRO A 54 11.98 0.53 0.77
CA PRO A 54 11.38 -0.08 -0.41
C PRO A 54 10.04 0.55 -0.77
N GLN A 55 9.91 1.04 -2.00
CA GLN A 55 8.67 1.67 -2.50
C GLN A 55 7.68 0.65 -3.09
N ASN A 56 8.17 -0.53 -3.48
CA ASN A 56 7.31 -1.61 -3.95
C ASN A 56 7.77 -2.97 -3.41
N PRO A 57 6.90 -4.00 -3.49
CA PRO A 57 7.22 -5.34 -3.02
C PRO A 57 8.42 -5.99 -3.73
N ARG A 58 8.63 -5.68 -5.02
CA ARG A 58 9.79 -6.20 -5.78
C ARG A 58 11.12 -5.66 -5.25
N GLN A 59 11.17 -4.38 -4.91
CA GLN A 59 12.34 -3.74 -4.30
C GLN A 59 12.61 -4.33 -2.91
N PHE A 60 11.55 -4.52 -2.11
CA PHE A 60 11.67 -5.15 -0.80
C PHE A 60 12.26 -6.56 -0.93
N ASN A 61 11.69 -7.41 -1.79
CA ASN A 61 12.16 -8.78 -2.00
C ASN A 61 13.61 -8.83 -2.49
N ARG A 62 13.99 -7.93 -3.41
CA ARG A 62 15.38 -7.81 -3.88
C ARG A 62 16.34 -7.43 -2.75
N GLN A 63 15.95 -6.48 -1.89
CA GLN A 63 16.76 -6.08 -0.74
C GLN A 63 16.88 -7.22 0.27
N THR A 64 15.78 -7.89 0.61
CA THR A 64 15.76 -9.05 1.49
C THR A 64 16.68 -10.16 0.99
N ALA A 65 16.61 -10.51 -0.31
CA ALA A 65 17.49 -11.50 -0.91
C ALA A 65 18.97 -11.08 -0.86
N THR A 66 19.25 -9.79 -1.08
CA THR A 66 20.61 -9.23 -0.99
C THR A 66 21.15 -9.32 0.44
N ILE A 67 20.32 -9.02 1.44
CA ILE A 67 20.69 -9.08 2.87
C ILE A 67 20.97 -10.53 3.26
N LYS A 68 20.07 -11.47 2.93
CA LYS A 68 20.27 -12.91 3.18
C LYS A 68 21.56 -13.42 2.57
N LYS A 69 21.81 -13.10 1.29
CA LYS A 69 23.04 -13.50 0.60
C LYS A 69 24.28 -13.00 1.33
N ARG A 70 24.34 -11.72 1.71
CA ARG A 70 25.49 -11.14 2.43
C ARG A 70 25.73 -11.77 3.79
N ILE A 71 24.66 -12.13 4.51
CA ILE A 71 24.76 -12.81 5.81
C ILE A 71 25.37 -14.20 5.60
N ASN A 72 24.88 -14.94 4.60
CA ASN A 72 25.40 -16.26 4.27
C ASN A 72 26.86 -16.21 3.79
N ASP A 73 27.22 -15.25 2.95
CA ASP A 73 28.58 -15.11 2.40
C ASP A 73 29.64 -14.73 3.47
N ARG A 74 29.24 -14.12 4.58
CA ARG A 74 30.15 -13.62 5.64
C ARG A 74 30.25 -14.51 6.87
N THR A 75 29.43 -15.56 6.97
CA THR A 75 29.25 -16.27 8.25
C THR A 75 29.57 -17.75 8.08
N ILE A 76 30.46 -18.27 8.95
CA ILE A 76 30.94 -19.66 8.91
C ILE A 76 30.06 -20.61 9.78
N GLY A 77 28.97 -20.11 10.39
CA GLY A 77 28.13 -20.89 11.32
C GLY A 77 26.62 -20.62 11.22
N PRO A 78 25.78 -21.35 11.98
CA PRO A 78 24.32 -21.31 11.85
C PRO A 78 23.75 -19.98 12.35
N PHE A 79 23.10 -19.22 11.47
CA PHE A 79 22.47 -17.92 11.78
C PHE A 79 20.93 -17.98 11.78
N GLU A 80 20.40 -19.12 12.21
CA GLU A 80 18.98 -19.49 12.15
C GLU A 80 18.04 -18.42 12.74
N VAL A 81 18.44 -17.82 13.88
CA VAL A 81 17.66 -16.75 14.55
C VAL A 81 17.49 -15.52 13.66
N VAL A 82 18.52 -15.16 12.88
CA VAL A 82 18.49 -13.98 12.02
C VAL A 82 17.73 -14.25 10.73
N ASP A 83 17.84 -15.44 10.14
CA ASP A 83 17.01 -15.77 8.98
C ASP A 83 15.52 -15.81 9.36
N GLN A 84 15.18 -16.36 10.53
CA GLN A 84 13.83 -16.30 11.08
C GLN A 84 13.36 -14.86 11.30
N ALA A 85 14.20 -13.99 11.84
CA ALA A 85 13.88 -12.57 12.02
C ALA A 85 13.60 -11.87 10.66
N ILE A 86 14.43 -12.13 9.64
CA ILE A 86 14.24 -11.61 8.29
C ILE A 86 12.93 -12.12 7.68
N ASN A 87 12.60 -13.39 7.87
CA ASN A 87 11.35 -13.98 7.38
C ASN A 87 10.12 -13.37 8.07
N ARG A 88 10.18 -13.17 9.40
CA ARG A 88 9.12 -12.50 10.15
C ARG A 88 8.91 -11.06 9.66
N LEU A 89 10.00 -10.31 9.46
CA LEU A 89 9.94 -8.94 8.92
C LEU A 89 9.35 -8.92 7.51
N SER A 90 9.69 -9.89 6.67
CA SER A 90 9.15 -10.01 5.32
C SER A 90 7.64 -10.24 5.32
N LYS A 91 7.15 -11.15 6.18
CA LYS A 91 5.71 -11.37 6.36
C LYS A 91 5.00 -10.12 6.88
N ALA A 92 5.59 -9.42 7.85
CA ALA A 92 5.02 -8.17 8.38
C ALA A 92 4.86 -7.10 7.29
N TYR A 93 5.85 -6.96 6.41
CA TYR A 93 5.77 -6.05 5.26
C TYR A 93 4.64 -6.44 4.30
N GLU A 94 4.51 -7.72 3.96
CA GLU A 94 3.43 -8.20 3.09
C GLU A 94 2.04 -7.93 3.67
N MET A 95 1.84 -8.21 4.96
CA MET A 95 0.58 -7.93 5.66
C MET A 95 0.26 -6.44 5.64
N SER A 96 1.19 -5.60 6.09
CA SER A 96 0.99 -4.14 6.14
C SER A 96 0.73 -3.56 4.75
N ARG A 97 1.37 -4.10 3.71
CA ARG A 97 1.12 -3.64 2.34
C ARG A 97 -0.30 -4.00 1.87
N ASN A 98 -0.77 -5.20 2.16
CA ASN A 98 -2.12 -5.63 1.83
C ASN A 98 -3.17 -4.79 2.57
N GLU A 99 -2.98 -4.57 3.87
CA GLU A 99 -3.82 -3.68 4.68
C GLU A 99 -3.86 -2.26 4.10
N LEU A 100 -2.69 -1.70 3.74
CA LEU A 100 -2.62 -0.39 3.13
C LEU A 100 -3.42 -0.31 1.82
N LEU A 101 -3.38 -1.35 0.99
CA LEU A 101 -4.16 -1.40 -0.26
C LEU A 101 -5.67 -1.40 0.02
N ILE A 102 -6.12 -2.14 1.02
CA ILE A 102 -7.54 -2.18 1.44
C ILE A 102 -7.96 -0.80 1.95
N ILE A 103 -7.19 -0.22 2.87
CA ILE A 103 -7.46 1.10 3.45
C ILE A 103 -7.51 2.17 2.35
N GLN A 104 -6.59 2.15 1.39
CA GLN A 104 -6.60 3.11 0.27
C GLN A 104 -7.89 3.02 -0.54
N LYS A 105 -8.36 1.80 -0.82
CA LYS A 105 -9.63 1.59 -1.53
C LYS A 105 -10.82 2.09 -0.70
N GLU A 106 -10.90 1.72 0.58
CA GLU A 106 -11.98 2.15 1.46
C GLU A 106 -12.02 3.68 1.61
N VAL A 107 -10.87 4.33 1.78
CA VAL A 107 -10.78 5.79 1.84
C VAL A 107 -11.26 6.44 0.54
N HIS A 108 -10.91 5.86 -0.62
CA HIS A 108 -11.40 6.34 -1.91
C HIS A 108 -12.93 6.21 -2.02
N ASP A 109 -13.47 5.05 -1.69
CA ASP A 109 -14.91 4.77 -1.79
C ASP A 109 -15.72 5.64 -0.81
N LEU A 110 -15.23 5.82 0.41
CA LEU A 110 -15.83 6.71 1.41
C LEU A 110 -15.82 8.17 0.94
N ARG A 111 -14.76 8.63 0.29
CA ARG A 111 -14.72 9.99 -0.29
C ARG A 111 -15.72 10.14 -1.42
N ALA A 112 -15.81 9.16 -2.32
CA ALA A 112 -16.78 9.17 -3.41
C ALA A 112 -18.23 9.19 -2.89
N ALA A 113 -18.55 8.37 -1.90
CA ALA A 113 -19.86 8.32 -1.26
C ALA A 113 -20.20 9.65 -0.55
N ASN A 114 -19.24 10.23 0.18
CA ASN A 114 -19.41 11.54 0.82
C ASN A 114 -19.68 12.65 -0.18
N GLU A 115 -18.96 12.69 -1.31
CA GLU A 115 -19.21 13.68 -2.35
C GLU A 115 -20.58 13.52 -3.00
N LYS A 116 -21.05 12.28 -3.20
CA LYS A 116 -22.40 12.00 -3.68
C LYS A 116 -23.46 12.51 -2.69
N GLU A 117 -23.29 12.23 -1.40
CA GLU A 117 -24.22 12.70 -0.36
C GLU A 117 -24.19 14.22 -0.19
N LYS A 118 -23.03 14.86 -0.26
CA LYS A 118 -22.93 16.34 -0.29
C LYS A 118 -23.71 16.92 -1.47
N LYS A 119 -23.56 16.36 -2.68
CA LYS A 119 -24.32 16.79 -3.86
C LYS A 119 -25.83 16.59 -3.66
N LYS A 120 -26.26 15.45 -3.12
CA LYS A 120 -27.67 15.16 -2.81
C LYS A 120 -28.25 16.16 -1.80
N ARG A 121 -27.53 16.42 -0.70
CA ARG A 121 -27.93 17.41 0.33
C ARG A 121 -28.03 18.81 -0.24
N LYS A 122 -27.08 19.23 -1.08
CA LYS A 122 -27.14 20.54 -1.77
C LYS A 122 -28.39 20.65 -2.65
N ARG A 123 -28.71 19.62 -3.44
CA ARG A 123 -29.93 19.59 -4.28
C ARG A 123 -31.20 19.64 -3.44
N SER A 124 -31.28 18.83 -2.38
CA SER A 124 -32.43 18.82 -1.47
C SER A 124 -32.62 20.16 -0.76
N ARG A 125 -31.55 20.79 -0.27
CA ARG A 125 -31.63 22.13 0.34
C ARG A 125 -32.04 23.20 -0.66
N ALA A 126 -31.53 23.15 -1.90
CA ALA A 126 -31.96 24.07 -2.96
C ALA A 126 -33.47 23.93 -3.26
N GLN A 127 -34.00 22.71 -3.24
CA GLN A 127 -35.43 22.47 -3.45
C GLN A 127 -36.32 23.00 -2.31
N ILE A 128 -35.82 23.05 -1.08
CA ILE A 128 -36.59 23.44 0.12
C ILE A 128 -36.49 24.96 0.41
N SER A 129 -35.72 25.72 -0.35
CA SER A 129 -35.45 27.15 -0.08
C SER A 129 -36.69 28.08 -0.11
N HIS A 130 -37.89 27.58 -0.42
CA HIS A 130 -39.12 28.36 -0.26
C HIS A 130 -39.55 28.32 1.22
N GLU A 131 -39.14 29.35 1.97
CA GLU A 131 -39.33 29.45 3.44
C GLU A 131 -40.72 29.98 3.83
N GLY A 132 -41.57 30.36 2.85
CA GLY A 132 -42.96 30.74 3.06
C GLY A 132 -43.95 29.58 2.91
N SER A 133 -45.09 29.65 3.61
CA SER A 133 -46.24 28.79 3.32
C SER A 133 -46.75 29.10 1.91
N LEU A 134 -46.60 28.13 1.01
CA LEU A 134 -46.97 28.23 -0.39
C LEU A 134 -48.49 28.40 -0.48
N THR A 135 -48.96 29.51 -1.05
CA THR A 135 -50.41 29.72 -1.22
C THR A 135 -50.96 28.79 -2.30
N ALA A 136 -52.26 28.45 -2.22
CA ALA A 136 -52.89 27.50 -3.14
C ALA A 136 -52.74 27.89 -4.63
N GLN A 137 -52.68 29.19 -4.91
CA GLN A 137 -52.48 29.74 -6.26
C GLN A 137 -51.04 29.58 -6.76
N GLU A 138 -50.04 29.88 -5.93
CA GLU A 138 -48.63 29.63 -6.24
C GLU A 138 -48.35 28.13 -6.49
N ALA A 139 -49.06 27.25 -5.78
CA ALA A 139 -48.95 25.81 -5.98
C ALA A 139 -49.48 25.39 -7.36
N GLN A 140 -50.59 25.97 -7.81
CA GLN A 140 -51.17 25.72 -9.12
C GLN A 140 -50.27 26.24 -10.24
N GLU A 141 -49.64 27.41 -10.08
CA GLU A 141 -48.71 27.98 -11.06
C GLU A 141 -47.42 27.15 -11.20
N LEU A 142 -46.88 26.61 -10.09
CA LEU A 142 -45.73 25.71 -10.11
C LEU A 142 -46.04 24.36 -10.78
N ILE A 143 -47.27 23.84 -10.62
CA ILE A 143 -47.72 22.62 -11.30
C ILE A 143 -47.91 22.89 -12.80
N GLY A 144 -48.51 24.02 -13.16
CA GLY A 144 -48.70 24.44 -14.55
C GLY A 144 -47.38 24.61 -15.28
N SER A 145 -46.46 25.41 -14.74
CA SER A 145 -45.13 25.63 -15.32
C SER A 145 -44.31 24.36 -15.48
N ARG A 146 -44.43 23.41 -14.54
CA ARG A 146 -43.74 22.11 -14.64
C ARG A 146 -44.29 21.20 -15.74
N ASN A 147 -45.60 21.24 -15.97
CA ASN A 147 -46.25 20.50 -17.04
C ASN A 147 -45.89 21.10 -18.41
N GLU A 148 -45.83 22.43 -18.52
CA GLU A 148 -45.38 23.13 -19.74
C GLU A 148 -43.91 22.82 -20.08
N ALA A 149 -43.02 22.80 -19.07
CA ALA A 149 -41.61 22.45 -19.25
C ALA A 149 -41.37 20.97 -19.60
N SER A 150 -42.39 20.10 -19.47
CA SER A 150 -42.34 18.67 -19.79
C SER A 150 -43.06 18.32 -21.10
N GLN A 151 -43.54 19.31 -21.85
CA GLN A 151 -44.14 19.12 -23.17
C GLN A 151 -43.10 18.52 -24.14
N PRO A 152 -43.39 17.42 -24.84
CA PRO A 152 -42.54 16.94 -25.91
C PRO A 152 -42.55 17.95 -27.06
N ILE A 153 -41.35 18.34 -27.50
CA ILE A 153 -41.15 19.13 -28.71
C ILE A 153 -41.85 18.41 -29.88
N PRO A 154 -42.75 19.06 -30.65
CA PRO A 154 -43.35 18.44 -31.82
C PRO A 154 -42.28 18.17 -32.89
N THR A 155 -41.97 16.89 -33.08
CA THR A 155 -41.17 16.38 -34.20
C THR A 155 -41.94 16.53 -35.50
N ALA A 156 -41.28 17.11 -36.51
CA ALA A 156 -41.72 17.10 -37.91
C ALA A 156 -41.77 15.66 -38.48
N PRO A 157 -42.56 15.39 -39.53
CA PRO A 157 -42.98 14.03 -39.88
C PRO A 157 -42.12 13.29 -40.93
N VAL A 158 -42.31 11.96 -40.95
CA VAL A 158 -41.95 10.93 -41.96
C VAL A 158 -40.54 10.33 -41.76
N GLU A 159 -40.30 9.02 -41.54
CA GLU A 159 -40.84 7.83 -42.24
C GLU A 159 -40.67 6.50 -41.43
N SER A 160 -41.71 5.65 -41.47
CA SER A 160 -41.79 4.17 -41.32
C SER A 160 -41.50 3.41 -39.99
N GLU A 161 -42.56 2.73 -39.52
CA GLU A 161 -42.74 1.76 -38.41
C GLU A 161 -42.11 0.35 -38.64
N PRO A 162 -42.21 -0.65 -37.70
CA PRO A 162 -42.81 -0.65 -36.34
C PRO A 162 -41.85 -1.19 -35.25
N GLN A 163 -42.10 -0.86 -33.98
CA GLN A 163 -42.29 -1.83 -32.88
C GLN A 163 -42.48 -1.08 -31.55
N THR A 164 -43.67 -1.29 -31.01
CA THR A 164 -44.23 -0.76 -29.78
C THR A 164 -43.36 -1.15 -28.57
N SER A 165 -42.66 -0.19 -27.95
CA SER A 165 -42.15 -0.36 -26.59
C SER A 165 -42.88 0.61 -25.66
N GLN A 166 -43.95 0.11 -25.02
CA GLN A 166 -44.70 0.86 -24.02
C GLN A 166 -43.80 1.32 -22.85
N PRO A 167 -44.17 2.40 -22.14
CA PRO A 167 -43.49 2.81 -20.92
C PRO A 167 -43.60 1.69 -19.87
N ARG A 168 -42.48 1.29 -19.25
CA ARG A 168 -42.50 0.30 -18.16
C ARG A 168 -43.30 0.83 -16.98
N LEU A 169 -44.52 0.33 -16.79
CA LEU A 169 -45.27 0.52 -15.56
C LEU A 169 -44.56 -0.27 -14.43
N ARG A 170 -44.31 0.40 -13.30
CA ARG A 170 -43.78 -0.28 -12.11
C ARG A 170 -44.82 -1.24 -11.58
N ALA A 171 -44.39 -2.48 -11.28
CA ALA A 171 -45.23 -3.44 -10.57
C ALA A 171 -45.60 -2.90 -9.17
N PRO A 172 -46.85 -3.04 -8.73
CA PRO A 172 -47.25 -2.64 -7.38
C PRO A 172 -46.55 -3.52 -6.34
N PRO A 173 -46.28 -2.98 -5.13
CA PRO A 173 -45.65 -3.75 -4.06
C PRO A 173 -46.56 -4.91 -3.63
N LYS A 174 -45.99 -6.11 -3.51
CA LYS A 174 -46.70 -7.27 -2.97
C LYS A 174 -46.85 -7.08 -1.45
N CYS A 175 -48.08 -6.92 -0.98
CA CYS A 175 -48.41 -6.97 0.45
C CYS A 175 -48.22 -8.41 0.96
N SER A 176 -47.09 -8.72 1.58
CA SER A 176 -46.92 -9.96 2.35
C SER A 176 -47.50 -9.75 3.75
N GLY A 177 -48.79 -10.03 3.93
CA GLY A 177 -49.40 -9.88 5.25
C GLY A 177 -50.92 -10.02 5.29
N ALA A 178 -51.50 -11.01 4.63
CA ALA A 178 -52.88 -11.42 4.93
C ALA A 178 -52.83 -12.55 5.97
N ARG A 179 -52.92 -12.17 7.25
CA ARG A 179 -53.20 -13.11 8.34
C ARG A 179 -54.72 -13.34 8.31
N PHE A 180 -55.17 -14.47 7.79
CA PHE A 180 -56.57 -14.87 7.89
C PHE A 180 -56.87 -15.22 9.36
N PRO A 181 -57.93 -14.69 9.98
CA PRO A 181 -58.33 -15.15 11.31
C PRO A 181 -58.94 -16.55 11.20
N GLU A 182 -58.38 -17.50 11.96
CA GLU A 182 -59.00 -18.79 12.25
C GLU A 182 -60.44 -18.56 12.76
N LYS A 183 -61.43 -19.08 12.02
CA LYS A 183 -62.76 -19.34 12.56
C LYS A 183 -62.87 -20.83 12.84
N VAL A 184 -62.78 -21.15 14.12
CA VAL A 184 -63.21 -22.41 14.73
C VAL A 184 -64.73 -22.43 14.79
N ILE A 185 -65.41 -23.28 14.02
CA ILE A 185 -66.78 -23.81 14.21
C ILE A 185 -66.82 -25.12 13.38
N GLY A 186 -67.20 -26.32 13.81
CA GLY A 186 -67.99 -26.76 14.95
C GLY A 186 -69.30 -27.43 14.51
N TRP A 187 -69.21 -28.69 14.04
CA TRP A 187 -70.21 -29.80 14.03
C TRP A 187 -71.56 -29.77 13.25
N VAL A 188 -71.97 -31.01 12.89
CA VAL A 188 -73.30 -31.56 12.49
C VAL A 188 -73.67 -31.36 11.01
N SER A 189 -73.98 -32.37 10.18
CA SER A 189 -74.73 -33.64 10.35
C SER A 189 -74.13 -34.80 9.55
#